data_AF-A0A099XMY8-F1
#
_entry.id   AF-A0A099XMY8-F1
#
_cell.length_a   1.000
_cell.length_b   1.000
_cell.length_c   1.000
_cell.angle_alpha   90.00
_cell.angle_beta   90.00
_cell.angle_gamma   90.00
#
_symmetry.space_group_name_H-M   'P 1'
#
loop_
_entity.id
_entity.type
_entity.pdbx_description
1 polymer ?
#
loop_
_entity_poly.entity_id
_entity_poly.type
_entity_poly.pdbx_seq_one_letter_code
_entity_poly.pdbx_strand_id
1 'polypeptide(L)'
;MIIDEVPVYPGCKGSKQDLKNCFSQGIQRLFIENFDSDLPNQLLLKEGKYRVFIGFKITASGDVVNVVVRAPHPKLKEEVKRVMNLSPKMIAGKVKGENVAVKYSIPFTILVEETKSQKKARRKKERMDKKTKTNLLIYYFHLLLGFHVSTYFFFFINYIFYHFV
;
A
#
# COMPACT_ATOMS: atom_id res chain seq x y z
N MET A 1 -25.72 20.59 9.05
CA MET A 1 -25.30 22.00 9.27
C MET A 1 -24.77 22.52 7.94
N ILE A 2 -25.36 23.57 7.41
CA ILE A 2 -24.85 24.26 6.21
C ILE A 2 -23.82 25.28 6.70
N ILE A 3 -22.65 25.29 6.07
CA ILE A 3 -21.55 26.20 6.39
C ILE A 3 -21.62 27.38 5.42
N ASP A 4 -21.74 28.59 5.94
CA ASP A 4 -21.87 29.80 5.14
C ASP A 4 -20.51 30.20 4.56
N GLU A 5 -19.46 30.20 5.40
CA GLU A 5 -18.08 30.47 5.02
C GLU A 5 -17.20 29.26 5.32
N VAL A 6 -16.47 28.77 4.32
CA VAL A 6 -15.54 27.65 4.50
C VAL A 6 -14.25 28.11 5.19
N PRO A 7 -13.59 27.23 5.97
CA PRO A 7 -12.25 27.50 6.46
C PRO A 7 -11.27 27.89 5.35
N VAL A 8 -10.40 28.87 5.63
CA VAL A 8 -9.46 29.42 4.66
C VAL A 8 -8.03 29.09 5.09
N TYR A 9 -7.33 28.39 4.21
CA TYR A 9 -5.90 28.13 4.36
C TYR A 9 -5.11 29.44 4.16
N PRO A 10 -4.04 29.70 4.93
CA PRO A 10 -3.29 30.95 4.83
C PRO A 10 -2.87 31.30 3.39
N GLY A 11 -3.14 32.54 2.98
CA GLY A 11 -2.82 33.05 1.65
C GLY A 11 -3.87 32.79 0.57
N CYS A 12 -4.90 31.96 0.83
CA CYS A 12 -5.97 31.71 -0.13
C CYS A 12 -6.96 32.88 -0.20
N LYS A 13 -7.41 33.19 -1.43
CA LYS A 13 -8.40 34.23 -1.74
C LYS A 13 -9.29 33.77 -2.90
N GLY A 14 -10.46 34.40 -3.06
CA GLY A 14 -11.36 34.15 -4.19
C GLY A 14 -12.72 33.62 -3.78
N SER A 15 -13.39 32.94 -4.73
CA SER A 15 -14.71 32.35 -4.52
C SER A 15 -14.67 31.16 -3.56
N LYS A 16 -15.83 30.68 -3.10
CA LYS A 16 -15.93 29.46 -2.28
C LYS A 16 -15.25 28.25 -2.94
N GLN A 17 -15.26 28.17 -4.27
CA GLN A 17 -14.61 27.08 -5.00
C GLN A 17 -13.08 27.26 -5.01
N ASP A 18 -12.59 28.49 -5.22
CA ASP A 18 -11.16 28.79 -5.19
C ASP A 18 -10.56 28.50 -3.82
N LEU A 19 -11.28 28.84 -2.75
CA LEU A 19 -10.87 28.55 -1.37
C LEU A 19 -10.76 27.04 -1.11
N LYS A 20 -11.70 26.23 -1.60
CA LYS A 20 -11.63 24.75 -1.48
C LYS A 20 -10.45 24.17 -2.25
N ASN A 21 -10.21 24.66 -3.46
CA ASN A 21 -9.11 24.20 -4.30
C ASN A 21 -7.76 24.59 -3.68
N CYS A 22 -7.63 25.84 -3.26
CA CYS A 22 -6.44 26.38 -2.63
C CYS A 22 -6.14 25.68 -1.29
N PHE A 23 -7.16 25.38 -0.50
CA PHE A 23 -7.01 24.57 0.71
C PHE A 23 -6.44 23.17 0.40
N SER A 24 -6.97 22.49 -0.62
CA SER A 24 -6.50 21.17 -1.03
C SER A 24 -5.05 21.21 -1.49
N GLN A 25 -4.68 22.24 -2.25
CA GLN A 25 -3.30 22.48 -2.69
C GLN A 25 -2.36 22.82 -1.52
N GLY A 26 -2.82 23.60 -0.55
CA GLY A 26 -2.04 23.95 0.64
C GLY A 26 -1.69 22.73 1.48
N ILE A 27 -2.66 21.84 1.72
CA ILE A 27 -2.42 20.55 2.38
C ILE A 27 -1.49 19.69 1.54
N GLN A 28 -1.69 19.59 0.22
CA GLN A 28 -0.79 18.82 -0.63
C GLN A 28 0.66 19.32 -0.54
N ARG A 29 0.86 20.64 -0.56
CA ARG A 29 2.18 21.27 -0.42
C ARG A 29 2.82 20.95 0.92
N LEU A 30 2.05 21.05 2.02
CA LEU A 30 2.51 20.67 3.36
C LEU A 30 3.08 19.25 3.37
N PHE A 31 2.40 18.29 2.71
CA PHE A 31 2.89 16.92 2.59
C PHE A 31 4.13 16.80 1.71
N ILE A 32 4.17 17.48 0.57
CA ILE A 32 5.35 17.44 -0.32
C ILE A 32 6.61 17.94 0.40
N GLU A 33 6.48 18.98 1.21
CA GLU A 33 7.61 19.62 1.89
C GLU A 33 8.07 18.88 3.15
N ASN A 34 7.15 18.19 3.84
CA ASN A 34 7.43 17.69 5.18
C ASN A 34 7.35 16.16 5.32
N PHE A 35 6.77 15.43 4.37
CA PHE A 35 6.60 13.97 4.48
C PHE A 35 7.88 13.21 4.13
N ASP A 36 8.25 12.23 4.95
CA ASP A 36 9.33 11.29 4.63
C ASP A 36 8.94 10.35 3.47
N SER A 37 9.36 10.70 2.25
CA SER A 37 9.08 9.94 1.03
C SER A 37 9.81 8.59 0.96
N ASP A 38 10.86 8.38 1.76
CA ASP A 38 11.60 7.13 1.79
C ASP A 38 10.94 6.10 2.73
N LEU A 39 10.14 6.57 3.69
CA LEU A 39 9.45 5.74 4.66
C LEU A 39 8.66 4.58 4.02
N PRO A 40 7.80 4.77 3.00
CA PRO A 40 7.04 3.67 2.42
C PRO A 40 7.91 2.50 1.90
N ASN A 41 9.10 2.82 1.36
CA ASN A 41 10.03 1.84 0.81
C ASN A 41 10.77 1.06 1.92
N GLN A 42 10.98 1.68 3.08
CA GLN A 42 11.61 1.04 4.24
C GLN A 42 10.68 0.07 4.97
N LEU A 43 9.36 0.18 4.76
CA LEU A 43 8.35 -0.62 5.47
C LEU A 43 8.06 -1.98 4.80
N LEU A 44 8.85 -2.37 3.80
CA LEU A 44 8.69 -3.62 3.05
C LEU A 44 7.26 -3.82 2.52
N LEU A 45 6.57 -2.73 2.22
CA LEU A 45 5.25 -2.77 1.62
C LEU A 45 5.35 -3.38 0.22
N LYS A 46 4.29 -4.10 -0.19
CA LYS A 46 4.18 -4.58 -1.56
C LYS A 46 4.07 -3.39 -2.51
N GLU A 47 4.59 -3.53 -3.73
CA GLU A 47 4.40 -2.53 -4.77
C GLU A 47 2.91 -2.25 -4.99
N GLY A 48 2.55 -0.99 -5.22
CA GLY A 48 1.18 -0.60 -5.48
C GLY A 48 0.78 0.77 -4.94
N LYS A 49 -0.49 1.09 -5.15
CA LYS A 49 -1.12 2.34 -4.72
C LYS A 49 -1.88 2.12 -3.43
N TYR A 50 -1.50 2.82 -2.37
CA TYR A 50 -2.17 2.77 -1.08
C TYR A 50 -2.91 4.07 -0.84
N ARG A 51 -4.24 3.96 -0.65
CA ARG A 51 -5.06 5.09 -0.21
C ARG A 51 -5.01 5.20 1.31
N VAL A 52 -4.56 6.34 1.78
CA VAL A 52 -4.58 6.77 3.18
C VAL A 52 -5.72 7.76 3.35
N PHE A 53 -6.53 7.59 4.40
CA PHE A 53 -7.59 8.55 4.73
C PHE A 53 -7.23 9.34 5.97
N ILE A 54 -7.30 10.65 5.87
CA ILE A 54 -6.98 11.58 6.95
C ILE A 54 -8.25 12.33 7.31
N GLY A 55 -8.79 12.04 8.48
CA GLY A 55 -9.89 12.79 9.08
C GLY A 55 -9.35 13.76 10.13
N PHE A 56 -9.81 15.00 10.12
CA PHE A 56 -9.41 16.00 11.12
C PHE A 56 -10.49 17.06 11.30
N LYS A 57 -10.34 17.90 12.32
CA LYS A 57 -11.25 19.01 12.62
C LYS A 57 -10.47 20.31 12.69
N ILE A 58 -10.94 21.34 12.00
CA ILE A 58 -10.47 22.71 12.17
C ILE A 58 -11.37 23.33 13.23
N THR A 59 -10.81 23.85 14.32
CA THR A 59 -11.57 24.48 15.41
C THR A 59 -12.05 25.88 15.03
N ALA A 60 -12.93 26.46 15.85
CA ALA A 60 -13.33 27.87 15.74
C ALA A 60 -12.16 28.87 15.95
N SER A 61 -11.08 28.41 16.60
CA SER A 61 -9.82 29.15 16.72
C SER A 61 -8.91 28.99 15.50
N GLY A 62 -9.20 28.07 14.58
CA GLY A 62 -8.38 27.83 13.39
C GLY A 62 -7.34 26.71 13.51
N ASP A 63 -7.32 26.00 14.63
CA ASP A 63 -6.33 24.96 14.91
C ASP A 63 -6.79 23.60 14.35
N VAL A 64 -5.84 22.81 13.86
CA VAL A 64 -6.09 21.44 13.38
C VAL A 64 -6.01 20.48 14.56
N VAL A 65 -7.11 19.80 14.87
CA VAL A 65 -7.21 18.87 16.00
C VAL A 65 -7.89 17.56 15.62
N ASN A 66 -7.80 16.56 16.51
CA ASN A 66 -8.43 15.25 16.36
C ASN A 66 -8.05 14.55 15.03
N VAL A 67 -6.75 14.55 14.70
CA VAL A 67 -6.24 13.92 13.49
C VAL A 67 -6.32 12.39 13.60
N VAL A 68 -7.21 11.80 12.80
CA VAL A 68 -7.42 10.37 12.66
C VAL A 68 -6.93 9.92 11.30
N VAL A 69 -6.01 8.96 11.28
CA VAL A 69 -5.40 8.46 10.04
C VAL A 69 -5.68 6.97 9.89
N ARG A 70 -6.12 6.58 8.69
CA ARG A 70 -6.24 5.18 8.26
C ARG A 70 -5.21 4.91 7.18
N ALA A 71 -4.19 4.12 7.50
CA ALA A 71 -3.04 3.81 6.65
C ALA A 71 -2.69 2.32 6.77
N PRO A 72 -2.03 1.71 5.76
CA PRO A 72 -1.70 0.28 5.75
C PRO A 72 -0.61 -0.11 6.77
N HIS A 73 0.10 0.86 7.36
CA HIS A 73 1.17 0.59 8.31
C HIS A 73 1.15 1.62 9.48
N PRO A 74 1.42 1.22 10.74
CA PRO A 74 1.47 2.12 11.89
C PRO A 74 2.45 3.29 11.74
N LYS A 75 3.67 3.04 11.26
CA LYS A 75 4.67 4.11 11.01
C LYS A 75 4.19 5.17 10.02
N LEU A 76 3.45 4.78 8.97
CA LEU A 76 2.83 5.76 8.06
C LEU A 76 1.75 6.57 8.78
N LYS A 77 1.00 5.94 9.69
CA LYS A 77 0.00 6.64 10.50
C LYS A 77 0.65 7.73 11.36
N GLU A 78 1.77 7.40 12.01
CA GLU A 78 2.54 8.32 12.84
C GLU A 78 3.11 9.47 12.03
N GLU A 79 3.72 9.18 10.88
CA GLU A 79 4.32 10.18 10.02
C GLU A 79 3.28 11.16 9.45
N VAL A 80 2.15 10.65 8.98
CA VAL A 80 1.04 11.49 8.50
C VAL A 80 0.51 12.39 9.62
N LYS A 81 0.40 11.88 10.86
CA LYS A 81 0.01 12.70 12.02
C LYS A 81 1.04 13.79 12.32
N ARG A 82 2.34 13.48 12.25
CA ARG A 82 3.42 14.45 12.46
C ARG A 82 3.31 15.59 11.44
N VAL A 83 3.18 15.27 10.16
CA VAL A 83 3.03 16.28 9.09
C VAL A 83 1.77 17.13 9.30
N MET A 84 0.64 16.52 9.63
CA MET A 84 -0.60 17.28 9.90
C MET A 84 -0.48 18.24 11.09
N ASN A 85 0.32 17.91 12.10
CA ASN A 85 0.56 18.79 13.24
C ASN A 85 1.44 20.01 12.90
N LEU A 86 2.13 20.00 11.74
CA LEU A 86 2.86 21.14 11.21
C LEU A 86 1.97 22.09 10.39
N SER A 87 0.69 21.76 10.23
CA SER A 87 -0.24 22.57 9.47
C SER A 87 -0.35 23.97 10.09
N PRO A 88 -0.33 25.04 9.28
CA PRO A 88 -0.45 26.39 9.80
C PRO A 88 -1.86 26.62 10.32
N LYS A 89 -1.98 27.57 11.25
CA LYS A 89 -3.27 28.01 11.76
C LYS A 89 -4.12 28.60 10.64
N MET A 90 -5.36 28.14 10.53
CA MET A 90 -6.28 28.50 9.45
C MET A 90 -7.31 29.52 9.93
N ILE A 91 -8.00 30.17 9.00
CA ILE A 91 -9.18 30.98 9.35
C ILE A 91 -10.36 30.02 9.47
N ALA A 92 -11.06 30.06 10.60
CA ALA A 92 -12.20 29.19 10.84
C ALA A 92 -13.36 29.47 9.89
N GLY A 93 -14.19 28.45 9.65
CA GLY A 93 -15.43 28.62 8.90
C GLY A 93 -16.49 29.30 9.77
N LYS A 94 -17.51 29.87 9.12
CA LYS A 94 -18.60 30.56 9.81
C LYS A 94 -19.97 30.02 9.46
N VAL A 95 -20.86 30.06 10.44
CA VAL A 95 -22.29 29.82 10.29
C VAL A 95 -23.02 30.96 10.98
N LYS A 96 -23.87 31.68 10.24
CA LYS A 96 -24.61 32.85 10.75
C LYS A 96 -23.72 33.91 11.41
N GLY A 97 -22.50 34.08 10.88
CA GLY A 97 -21.51 35.03 11.40
C GLY A 97 -20.67 34.52 12.58
N GLU A 98 -20.98 33.35 13.15
CA GLU A 98 -20.22 32.76 14.25
C GLU A 98 -19.18 31.76 13.74
N ASN A 99 -17.98 31.79 14.33
CA ASN A 99 -16.92 30.82 14.02
C ASN A 99 -17.32 29.41 14.50
N VAL A 100 -17.27 28.44 13.60
CA VAL A 100 -17.62 27.05 13.90
C VAL A 100 -16.49 26.09 13.58
N ALA A 101 -16.46 24.97 14.31
CA ALA A 101 -15.53 23.90 14.00
C ALA A 101 -16.03 23.07 12.81
N VAL A 102 -15.14 22.78 11.86
CA VAL A 102 -15.47 22.06 10.62
C VAL A 102 -14.65 20.78 10.52
N LYS A 103 -15.34 19.67 10.21
CA LYS A 103 -14.70 18.36 10.00
C LYS A 103 -14.33 18.19 8.53
N TYR A 104 -13.11 17.73 8.29
CA TYR A 104 -12.58 17.40 6.97
C TYR A 104 -12.16 15.93 6.91
N SER A 105 -12.24 15.37 5.71
CA SER A 105 -11.68 14.06 5.38
C SER A 105 -11.04 14.16 4.01
N ILE A 106 -9.73 13.95 3.94
CA ILE A 106 -8.97 14.05 2.69
C ILE A 106 -8.34 12.69 2.39
N PRO A 107 -8.51 12.16 1.15
CA PRO A 107 -7.74 11.02 0.70
C PRO A 107 -6.33 11.46 0.28
N PHE A 108 -5.33 10.73 0.75
CA PHE A 108 -3.94 10.84 0.35
C PHE A 108 -3.52 9.52 -0.30
N THR A 109 -2.78 9.56 -1.42
CA THR A 109 -2.33 8.33 -2.09
C THR A 109 -0.83 8.22 -2.03
N ILE A 110 -0.34 7.09 -1.53
CA ILE A 110 1.07 6.74 -1.52
C ILE A 110 1.32 5.72 -2.61
N LEU A 111 2.31 5.99 -3.45
CA LEU A 111 2.81 5.03 -4.43
C LEU A 111 4.04 4.34 -3.84
N VAL A 112 3.98 3.01 -3.71
CA VAL A 112 5.13 2.19 -3.34
C VAL A 112 5.67 1.54 -4.60
N GLU A 113 6.92 1.83 -4.92
CA GLU A 113 7.62 1.23 -6.05
C GLU A 113 8.39 -0.01 -5.62
N GLU A 114 8.48 -0.99 -6.51
CA GLU A 114 9.28 -2.19 -6.24
C GLU A 114 10.78 -1.87 -6.27
N THR A 115 11.42 -2.01 -5.11
CA THR A 115 12.85 -1.75 -4.97
C THR A 115 13.70 -2.75 -5.76
N LYS A 116 14.90 -2.35 -6.20
CA LYS A 116 15.86 -3.25 -6.87
C LYS A 116 16.18 -4.49 -6.01
N SER A 117 16.18 -4.34 -4.68
CA SER A 117 16.39 -5.42 -3.72
C SER A 117 15.23 -6.43 -3.76
N GLN A 118 14.00 -5.96 -3.70
CA GLN A 118 12.80 -6.79 -3.82
C GLN A 118 12.75 -7.51 -5.17
N LYS A 119 13.10 -6.84 -6.28
CA LYS A 119 13.22 -7.46 -7.61
C LYS A 119 14.22 -8.61 -7.63
N LYS A 120 15.41 -8.43 -7.03
CA LYS A 120 16.42 -9.49 -6.94
C LYS A 120 15.93 -10.67 -6.11
N ALA A 121 15.31 -10.41 -4.96
CA ALA A 121 14.75 -11.44 -4.09
C ALA A 121 13.63 -12.23 -4.77
N ARG A 122 12.71 -11.53 -5.46
CA ARG A 122 11.62 -12.13 -6.25
C ARG A 122 12.17 -13.04 -7.34
N ARG A 123 13.12 -12.55 -8.16
CA ARG A 123 13.80 -13.34 -9.20
C ARG A 123 14.54 -14.56 -8.64
N LYS A 124 15.17 -14.43 -7.47
CA LYS A 124 15.84 -15.57 -6.80
C LYS A 124 14.83 -16.61 -6.35
N LYS A 125 13.70 -16.19 -5.76
CA LYS A 125 12.61 -17.07 -5.34
C LYS A 125 12.00 -17.82 -6.53
N GLU A 126 11.67 -17.11 -7.62
CA GLU A 126 11.15 -17.71 -8.86
C GLU A 126 12.10 -18.78 -9.43
N ARG A 127 13.42 -18.52 -9.41
CA ARG A 127 14.43 -19.51 -9.83
C ARG A 127 14.46 -20.74 -8.91
N MET A 128 14.32 -20.56 -7.60
CA MET A 128 14.26 -21.66 -6.64
C MET A 128 12.98 -22.49 -6.82
N ASP A 129 11.82 -21.84 -6.93
CA ASP A 129 10.52 -22.51 -7.11
C ASP A 129 10.50 -23.32 -8.42
N LYS A 130 11.05 -22.77 -9.51
CA LYS A 130 11.19 -23.49 -10.79
C LYS A 130 12.08 -24.72 -10.64
N LYS A 131 13.21 -24.62 -9.93
CA LYS A 131 14.12 -25.76 -9.68
C LYS A 131 13.44 -26.86 -8.88
N THR A 132 12.69 -26.50 -7.83
CA THR A 132 11.93 -27.45 -7.01
C THR A 132 10.88 -28.19 -7.83
N LYS A 133 10.12 -27.46 -8.67
CA LYS A 133 9.11 -28.07 -9.55
C LYS A 133 9.73 -29.03 -10.57
N THR A 134 10.88 -28.67 -11.15
CA THR A 134 11.61 -29.55 -12.07
C THR A 134 12.11 -30.82 -11.36
N ASN A 135 12.71 -30.69 -10.18
CA ASN A 135 13.17 -31.85 -9.40
C ASN A 135 12.02 -32.79 -9.03
N LEU A 136 10.86 -32.22 -8.65
CA LEU A 136 9.67 -33.00 -8.33
C LEU A 136 9.13 -33.75 -9.56
N LEU A 137 9.08 -33.08 -10.72
CA LEU A 137 8.71 -33.71 -11.99
C LEU A 137 9.64 -34.88 -12.37
N ILE A 138 10.95 -34.69 -12.21
CA ILE A 138 11.95 -35.73 -12.46
C ILE A 138 11.71 -36.94 -11.53
N TYR A 139 11.48 -36.70 -10.24
CA TYR A 139 11.19 -37.76 -9.28
C TYR A 139 9.93 -38.57 -9.66
N TYR A 140 8.83 -37.91 -10.01
CA TYR A 140 7.60 -38.58 -10.45
C TYR A 140 7.79 -39.37 -11.75
N PHE A 141 8.57 -38.84 -12.70
CA PHE A 141 8.89 -39.54 -13.95
C PHE A 141 9.71 -40.81 -13.69
N HIS A 142 10.73 -40.75 -12.83
CA HIS A 142 11.52 -41.92 -12.43
C HIS A 142 10.68 -42.98 -11.71
N LEU A 143 9.74 -42.56 -10.85
CA LEU A 143 8.83 -43.49 -10.16
C LEU A 143 7.97 -44.26 -11.18
N LEU A 144 7.34 -43.56 -12.15
CA LEU A 144 6.51 -44.17 -13.19
C LEU A 144 7.29 -45.13 -14.12
N LEU A 145 8.53 -44.76 -14.51
CA LEU A 145 9.39 -45.64 -15.30
C LEU A 145 9.86 -46.87 -14.52
N GLY A 146 10.18 -46.73 -13.23
CA GLY A 146 10.57 -47.85 -12.37
C GLY A 146 9.47 -48.91 -12.23
N PHE A 147 8.19 -48.49 -12.20
CA PHE A 147 7.05 -49.42 -12.27
C PHE A 147 6.97 -50.15 -13.62
N HIS A 148 7.34 -49.49 -14.73
CA HIS A 148 7.32 -50.09 -16.06
C HIS A 148 8.47 -51.09 -16.26
N VAL A 149 9.68 -50.81 -15.75
CA VAL A 149 10.79 -51.76 -15.87
C VAL A 149 10.59 -52.97 -14.95
N SER A 150 9.97 -52.81 -13.77
CA SER A 150 9.65 -53.93 -12.88
C SER A 150 8.61 -54.90 -13.46
N THR A 151 7.61 -54.40 -14.18
CA THR A 151 6.62 -55.26 -14.85
C THR A 151 7.21 -55.95 -16.07
N TYR A 152 7.97 -55.22 -16.90
CA TYR A 152 8.64 -55.83 -18.07
C TYR A 152 9.72 -56.83 -17.69
N PHE A 153 10.47 -56.62 -16.59
CA PHE A 153 11.45 -57.57 -16.09
C PHE A 153 10.78 -58.85 -15.54
N PHE A 154 9.65 -58.73 -14.84
CA PHE A 154 8.87 -59.90 -14.42
C PHE A 154 8.27 -60.66 -15.61
N PHE A 155 7.77 -59.96 -16.62
CA PHE A 155 7.27 -60.60 -17.85
C PHE A 155 8.39 -61.26 -18.65
N PHE A 156 9.59 -60.66 -18.73
CA PHE A 156 10.73 -61.22 -19.46
C PHE A 156 11.32 -62.45 -18.74
N ILE A 157 11.37 -62.44 -17.40
CA ILE A 157 11.76 -63.63 -16.63
C ILE A 157 10.75 -64.76 -16.81
N ASN A 158 9.45 -64.47 -16.75
CA ASN A 158 8.42 -65.49 -16.98
C ASN A 158 8.45 -66.02 -18.42
N TYR A 159 8.71 -65.16 -19.41
CA TYR A 159 8.85 -65.57 -20.82
C TYR A 159 10.06 -66.48 -21.05
N ILE A 160 11.21 -66.19 -20.43
CA ILE A 160 12.40 -67.05 -20.50
C ILE A 160 12.15 -68.40 -19.81
N PHE A 161 11.44 -68.41 -18.67
CA PHE A 161 11.15 -69.65 -17.94
C PHE A 161 10.17 -70.57 -18.69
N TYR A 162 9.26 -70.00 -19.50
CA TYR A 162 8.27 -70.77 -20.26
C TYR A 162 8.83 -71.39 -21.56
N HIS A 163 9.99 -70.94 -22.04
CA HIS A 163 10.57 -71.39 -23.31
C HIS A 163 11.80 -72.32 -23.13
N PHE A 164 12.17 -72.63 -21.89
CA PHE A 164 13.30 -73.50 -21.54
C PHE A 164 12.89 -74.72 -20.69
N VAL A 165 11.60 -75.09 -20.69
CA VAL A 165 11.07 -76.36 -20.14
C VAL A 165 10.46 -77.18 -21.28
#